data_AF-A0A7R8WN40-F1
#
_entry.id   AF-A0A7R8WN40-F1
#
_cell.length_a   1.000
_cell.length_b   1.000
_cell.length_c   1.000
_cell.angle_alpha   90.00
_cell.angle_beta   90.00
_cell.angle_gamma   90.00
#
_symmetry.space_group_name_H-M   'P 1'
#
loop_
_entity.id
_entity.type
_entity.pdbx_description
1 polymer ?
#
loop_
_entity_poly.entity_id
_entity_poly.type
_entity_poly.pdbx_seq_one_letter_code
_entity_poly.pdbx_strand_id
1 'polypeptide(L)'
;MGANEVGDTNTFKWASTGQMLDFFEWAPGEPNGSGKEDAIYLHCWDWVDAHYDFYSPHSICEAPPLKGQSSGSHQNISTDDM
;
A
#
# COMPACT_ATOMS: atom_id res chain seq x y z
N MET A 1 3.47 0.87 -1.69
CA MET A 1 2.13 0.65 -1.09
C MET A 1 1.82 1.83 -0.16
N GLY A 2 0.62 1.90 0.42
CA GLY A 2 0.21 3.03 1.27
C GLY A 2 0.41 2.86 2.78
N ALA A 3 0.96 1.74 3.24
CA ALA A 3 1.23 1.49 4.65
C ALA A 3 2.69 1.76 5.01
N ASN A 4 2.91 2.25 6.23
CA ASN A 4 4.20 2.63 6.77
C ASN A 4 4.36 2.13 8.21
N GLU A 5 5.61 1.94 8.63
CA GLU A 5 5.94 1.49 9.99
C GLU A 5 5.52 2.54 11.04
N VAL A 6 5.18 2.06 12.24
CA VAL A 6 4.85 2.85 13.41
C VAL A 6 6.04 2.87 14.36
N GLY A 7 6.92 3.87 14.23
CA GLY A 7 8.17 3.91 15.00
C GLY A 7 9.09 2.74 14.60
N ASP A 8 9.85 2.19 15.54
CA ASP A 8 10.73 1.03 15.35
C ASP A 8 10.10 -0.25 15.95
N THR A 9 8.89 -0.61 15.52
CA THR A 9 8.07 -1.66 16.15
C THR A 9 7.82 -2.89 15.28
N ASN A 10 8.22 -2.85 14.01
CA ASN A 10 7.86 -3.79 12.97
C ASN A 10 6.33 -3.97 12.82
N THR A 11 5.57 -2.89 13.06
CA THR A 11 4.12 -2.84 12.86
C THR A 11 3.76 -1.70 11.92
N PHE A 12 2.75 -1.92 11.10
CA PHE A 12 2.42 -1.02 9.99
C PHE A 12 1.00 -0.48 10.09
N LYS A 13 0.79 0.76 9.65
CA LYS A 13 -0.53 1.40 9.54
C LYS A 13 -0.76 1.94 8.14
N TRP A 14 -2.01 1.91 7.69
CA TRP A 14 -2.41 2.55 6.44
C TRP A 14 -2.38 4.07 6.58
N ALA A 15 -1.69 4.78 5.68
CA ALA A 15 -1.61 6.24 5.72
C ALA A 15 -2.97 6.92 5.48
N SER A 16 -3.87 6.28 4.73
CA SER A 16 -5.19 6.84 4.38
C SER A 16 -6.19 6.80 5.55
N THR A 17 -6.19 5.73 6.34
CA THR A 17 -7.17 5.50 7.42
C THR A 17 -6.57 5.55 8.82
N GLY A 18 -5.25 5.38 8.95
CA GLY A 18 -4.56 5.21 10.22
C GLY A 18 -4.80 3.85 10.88
N GLN A 19 -5.55 2.95 10.24
CA GLN A 19 -5.82 1.61 10.77
C GLN A 19 -4.55 0.75 10.71
N MET A 20 -4.41 -0.16 11.67
CA MET A 20 -3.32 -1.14 11.66
C MET A 20 -3.50 -2.11 10.49
N LEU A 21 -2.37 -2.54 9.93
CA LEU A 21 -2.32 -3.57 8.91
C LEU A 21 -2.71 -4.93 9.52
N ASP A 22 -3.78 -5.54 9.02
CA ASP A 22 -4.32 -6.82 9.49
C ASP A 22 -4.25 -7.93 8.43
N PHE A 23 -4.15 -7.57 7.16
CA PHE A 23 -3.83 -8.45 6.05
C PHE A 23 -2.46 -8.11 5.46
N PHE A 24 -1.65 -9.13 5.18
CA PHE A 24 -0.32 -8.99 4.60
C PHE A 24 0.04 -10.22 3.77
N GLU A 25 0.87 -10.00 2.75
CA GLU A 25 1.46 -11.06 1.91
C GLU A 25 2.96 -10.78 1.78
N TRP A 26 3.68 -10.96 2.90
CA TRP A 26 5.12 -10.71 2.96
C TRP A 26 5.90 -11.73 2.14
N ALA A 27 6.96 -11.25 1.49
CA ALA A 27 7.96 -12.12 0.91
C ALA A 27 8.62 -12.97 2.02
N PRO A 28 9.14 -14.17 1.71
CA PRO A 28 9.83 -14.99 2.70
C PRO A 28 10.99 -14.24 3.36
N GLY A 29 10.90 -14.02 4.68
CA GLY A 29 11.91 -13.31 5.46
C GLY A 29 11.52 -11.88 5.83
N GLU A 30 10.45 -11.34 5.27
CA GLU A 30 9.94 -10.00 5.56
C GLU A 30 8.77 -10.00 6.55
N PRO A 31 8.52 -8.87 7.24
CA PRO A 31 9.36 -7.67 7.28
C PRO A 31 10.56 -7.85 8.21
N ASN A 32 11.73 -7.42 7.77
CA ASN A 32 13.00 -7.69 8.48
C ASN A 32 13.60 -6.46 9.20
N GLY A 33 13.12 -5.25 8.91
CA GLY A 33 13.50 -4.00 9.56
C GLY A 33 14.96 -3.59 9.35
N SER A 34 15.63 -4.07 8.29
CA SER A 34 17.07 -3.88 8.10
C SER A 34 17.40 -2.47 7.61
N GLY A 35 17.79 -1.60 8.53
CA GLY A 35 18.36 -0.29 8.16
C GLY A 35 17.34 0.82 7.97
N LYS A 36 16.24 0.81 8.77
CA LYS A 36 15.15 1.81 8.78
C LYS A 36 14.23 1.71 7.56
N GLU A 37 13.74 0.50 7.34
CA GLU A 37 12.85 0.16 6.24
C GLU A 37 11.39 0.47 6.60
N ASP A 38 11.05 1.75 6.68
CA ASP A 38 9.78 2.18 7.28
C ASP A 38 8.58 2.13 6.29
N ALA A 39 8.77 1.62 5.07
CA ALA A 39 7.77 1.68 3.99
C ALA A 39 7.55 0.32 3.29
N ILE A 40 6.29 0.02 2.93
CA ILE A 40 5.94 -1.22 2.24
C ILE A 40 5.96 -1.07 0.71
N TYR A 41 6.59 -2.02 0.03
CA TYR A 41 6.68 -2.11 -1.42
C TYR A 41 6.10 -3.43 -1.93
N LEU A 42 5.50 -3.38 -3.12
CA LEU A 42 5.11 -4.58 -3.85
C LEU A 42 6.23 -4.93 -4.83
N HIS A 43 6.88 -6.07 -4.64
CA HIS A 43 7.98 -6.55 -5.47
C HIS A 43 7.68 -7.98 -5.95
N CYS A 44 7.62 -8.16 -7.27
CA CYS A 44 7.43 -9.48 -7.89
C CYS A 44 6.30 -10.31 -7.24
N TRP A 45 5.18 -9.66 -6.90
CA TRP A 45 3.96 -10.20 -6.29
C TRP A 45 3.89 -10.24 -4.76
N ASP A 46 5.02 -10.14 -4.06
CA ASP A 46 5.07 -10.17 -2.60
C ASP A 46 5.41 -8.79 -2.02
N TRP A 47 5.20 -8.64 -0.71
CA TRP A 47 5.46 -7.39 0.01
C TRP A 47 6.83 -7.43 0.67
N VAL A 48 7.55 -6.32 0.61
CA VAL A 48 8.81 -6.12 1.32
C VAL A 48 8.73 -4.79 2.08
N ASP A 49 9.32 -4.72 3.27
CA ASP A 49 9.69 -3.45 3.85
C ASP A 49 10.97 -2.96 3.17
N ALA A 50 11.05 -1.67 2.86
CA ALA A 50 12.25 -1.06 2.31
C ALA A 50 12.41 0.39 2.77
N HIS A 51 13.62 0.91 2.69
CA HIS A 51 13.91 2.29 3.03
C HIS A 51 13.25 3.25 2.03
N TYR A 52 12.74 4.39 2.50
CA TYR A 52 11.94 5.31 1.68
C TYR A 52 12.68 5.93 0.48
N ASP A 53 14.03 5.94 0.51
CA ASP A 53 14.88 6.46 -0.58
C ASP A 53 15.26 5.41 -1.63
N PHE A 54 14.73 4.18 -1.49
CA PHE A 54 14.96 3.11 -2.44
C PHE A 54 14.29 3.46 -3.79
N TYR A 55 15.11 3.88 -4.76
CA TYR A 55 14.81 4.02 -6.19
C TYR A 55 13.38 4.48 -6.53
N SER A 56 13.07 5.79 -6.38
CA SER A 56 11.84 6.48 -6.86
C SER A 56 10.71 5.54 -7.32
N PRO A 57 10.05 4.84 -6.38
CA PRO A 57 9.13 3.77 -6.73
C PRO A 57 7.89 4.35 -7.39
N HIS A 58 7.39 3.68 -8.42
CA HIS A 58 6.02 3.92 -8.86
C HIS A 58 5.06 3.60 -7.70
N SER A 59 4.02 4.42 -7.56
CA SER A 59 3.04 4.31 -6.47
C SER A 59 1.64 4.07 -7.05
N ILE A 60 0.84 3.31 -6.30
CA ILE A 60 -0.58 3.08 -6.58
C ILE A 60 -1.37 3.89 -5.56
N CYS A 61 -2.30 4.73 -6.03
CA CYS A 61 -3.17 5.53 -5.17
C CYS A 61 -4.54 4.86 -5.01
N GLU A 62 -5.09 4.90 -3.80
CA GLU A 62 -6.51 4.62 -3.57
C GLU A 62 -7.29 5.92 -3.46
N ALA A 63 -8.55 5.90 -3.88
CA ALA A 63 -9.49 7.00 -3.69
C ALA A 63 -10.79 6.43 -3.12
N PRO A 64 -11.52 7.21 -2.30
CA PRO A 64 -12.84 6.79 -1.86
C PRO A 64 -13.76 6.59 -3.09
N PRO A 65 -14.78 5.71 -2.98
CA PRO A 65 -15.78 5.56 -4.02
C PRO A 65 -16.37 6.93 -4.38
N LEU A 66 -16.60 7.16 -5.67
CA LEU A 66 -17.28 8.37 -6.13
C LEU A 66 -18.64 8.45 -5.44
N LYS A 67 -19.00 9.65 -4.92
CA LYS A 67 -20.28 9.86 -4.24
C LYS A 67 -21.43 9.41 -5.18
N GLY A 68 -22.13 8.36 -4.79
CA GLY A 68 -23.24 7.77 -5.55
C GLY A 68 -22.99 6.35 -6.08
N GLN A 69 -21.76 5.82 -6.00
CA GLN A 69 -21.49 4.40 -6.28
C GLN A 69 -21.46 3.62 -4.95
N SER A 70 -22.48 2.79 -4.73
CA SER A 70 -22.41 1.77 -3.69
C SER A 70 -21.27 0.80 -4.00
N SER A 71 -20.65 0.23 -2.96
CA SER A 71 -19.39 -0.53 -2.95
C SER A 71 -19.42 -1.87 -3.71
N GLY A 72 -20.17 -2.00 -4.80
CA GLY A 72 -20.40 -3.25 -5.50
C GLY A 72 -20.55 -3.16 -7.01
N SER A 73 -20.23 -2.02 -7.66
CA SER A 73 -20.23 -1.97 -9.12
C SER A 73 -18.91 -1.41 -9.66
N HIS A 74 -18.06 -2.30 -10.15
CA HIS A 74 -17.03 -1.94 -11.13
C HIS A 74 -17.75 -1.45 -12.38
N GLN A 75 -18.03 -0.16 -12.48
CA GLN A 75 -18.48 0.44 -13.72
C GLN A 75 -17.24 0.62 -14.58
N ASN A 76 -17.17 -0.12 -15.68
CA ASN A 76 -16.23 0.18 -16.76
C ASN A 76 -16.60 1.57 -17.28
N ILE A 77 -15.79 2.58 -16.97
CA ILE A 77 -15.91 3.88 -17.62
C ILE A 77 -15.49 3.66 -19.08
N SER A 78 -16.50 3.64 -19.96
CA SER A 78 -16.33 3.70 -21.40
C SER A 78 -15.64 5.03 -21.73
N THR A 79 -14.48 4.98 -22.36
CA THR A 79 -13.84 6.15 -22.97
C THR A 79 -14.56 6.47 -24.27
N ASP A 80 -15.74 7.05 -24.18
CA ASP A 80 -16.41 7.72 -25.28
C ASP A 80 -17.29 8.82 -24.69
N ASP A 81 -16.69 10.00 -24.48
CA ASP A 81 -17.40 11.27 -24.65
C ASP A 81 -16.40 12.42 -24.84
N MET A 82 -16.27 12.78 -26.12
CA MET A 82 -15.80 14.03 -26.77
C MET A 82 -14.34 14.47 -26.63
#